data_AF-A0A1Y3N6T3-F1
#
_entry.id   AF-A0A1Y3N6T3-F1
#
_cell.length_a   1.000
_cell.length_b   1.000
_cell.length_c   1.000
_cell.angle_alpha   90.00
_cell.angle_beta   90.00
_cell.angle_gamma   90.00
#
_symmetry.space_group_name_H-M   'P 1'
#
loop_
_entity.id
_entity.type
_entity.pdbx_description
1 polymer ?
#
loop_
_entity_poly.entity_id
_entity_poly.type
_entity_poly.pdbx_seq_one_letter_code
_entity_poly.pdbx_strand_id
1 'polypeptide(L)' 'IDCVFEYAWGDPGQILCEMANKKKVDMLVLGANGKTYMQGLILGSVSNYCLSHCNVPVIVIRQPQ' A
#
# COMPACT_ATOMS: atom_id res chain seq x y z
N ILE A 1 -15.09 12.44 10.49
CA ILE A 1 -14.42 11.33 9.76
C ILE A 1 -13.91 10.39 10.85
N ASP A 2 -14.49 9.21 10.95
CA ASP A 2 -14.00 8.20 11.88
C ASP A 2 -12.69 7.64 11.34
N CYS A 3 -11.63 7.71 12.15
CA CYS A 3 -10.31 7.27 11.77
C CYS A 3 -9.77 6.36 12.87
N VAL A 4 -9.24 5.20 12.48
CA VAL A 4 -8.60 4.23 13.37
C VAL A 4 -7.15 4.10 12.95
N PHE A 5 -6.24 4.28 13.91
CA PHE A 5 -4.80 4.08 13.71
C PHE A 5 -4.40 2.70 14.22
N GLU A 6 -3.70 1.93 13.40
CA GLU A 6 -3.18 0.62 13.76
C GLU A 6 -1.73 0.48 13.35
N TYR A 7 -0.99 -0.31 14.12
CA TYR A 7 0.41 -0.64 13.87
C TYR A 7 0.58 -2.15 13.87
N ALA A 8 1.53 -2.63 13.09
CA ALA A 8 1.84 -4.04 12.96
C ALA A 8 3.35 -4.22 12.68
N TRP A 9 3.87 -5.41 12.96
CA TRP A 9 5.28 -5.76 12.80
C TRP A 9 5.45 -6.93 11.84
N GLY A 10 6.35 -6.79 10.87
CA GLY A 10 6.70 -7.80 9.88
C GLY A 10 6.92 -7.20 8.50
N ASP A 11 6.77 -8.00 7.44
CA ASP A 11 6.86 -7.51 6.07
C ASP A 11 5.65 -6.60 5.73
N PRO A 12 5.87 -5.32 5.35
CA PRO A 12 4.76 -4.39 5.14
C PRO A 12 3.79 -4.82 4.03
N GLY A 13 4.30 -5.40 2.94
CA GLY A 13 3.47 -5.80 1.80
C GLY A 13 2.53 -6.94 2.19
N GLN A 14 3.07 -7.96 2.85
CA GLN A 14 2.29 -9.10 3.33
C GLN A 14 1.22 -8.65 4.34
N ILE A 15 1.62 -7.88 5.35
CA ILE A 15 0.73 -7.43 6.43
C ILE A 15 -0.42 -6.57 5.88
N LEU A 16 -0.13 -5.65 4.96
CA LEU A 16 -1.17 -4.81 4.36
C LEU A 16 -2.21 -5.65 3.60
N CYS A 17 -1.76 -6.66 2.83
CA CYS A 17 -2.67 -7.57 2.14
C CYS A 17 -3.53 -8.39 3.11
N GLU A 18 -2.92 -8.94 4.17
CA GLU A 18 -3.64 -9.69 5.20
C GLU A 18 -4.66 -8.83 5.94
N MET A 19 -4.28 -7.61 6.35
CA MET A 19 -5.17 -6.68 7.03
C MET A 19 -6.33 -6.24 6.15
N ALA A 20 -6.07 -5.89 4.88
CA ALA A 20 -7.09 -5.50 3.93
C ALA A 20 -8.14 -6.61 3.74
N ASN A 21 -7.67 -7.86 3.58
CA ASN A 21 -8.55 -9.03 3.47
C ASN A 21 -9.35 -9.30 4.76
N LYS A 22 -8.67 -9.31 5.91
CA LYS A 22 -9.30 -9.61 7.21
C LYS A 22 -10.39 -8.59 7.56
N LYS A 23 -10.16 -7.32 7.24
CA LYS A 23 -11.09 -6.23 7.53
C LYS A 23 -12.15 -6.02 6.47
N LYS A 24 -12.03 -6.67 5.30
CA LYS A 24 -12.95 -6.51 4.17
C LYS A 24 -13.13 -5.04 3.79
N VAL A 25 -12.01 -4.32 3.69
CA VAL A 25 -12.05 -2.92 3.23
C VAL A 25 -12.49 -2.86 1.77
N ASP A 26 -13.18 -1.81 1.39
CA ASP A 26 -13.59 -1.60 0.00
C ASP A 26 -12.38 -1.33 -0.92
N MET A 27 -11.30 -0.79 -0.36
CA MET A 27 -10.10 -0.39 -1.09
C MET A 27 -8.88 -0.19 -0.18
N LEU A 28 -7.69 -0.48 -0.70
CA LEU A 28 -6.40 -0.14 -0.10
C LEU A 28 -5.78 1.04 -0.84
N VAL A 29 -5.48 2.13 -0.13
CA VAL A 29 -4.84 3.32 -0.69
C VAL A 29 -3.41 3.44 -0.18
N LEU A 30 -2.45 3.51 -1.11
CA LEU A 30 -1.02 3.58 -0.81
C LEU A 30 -0.38 4.80 -1.48
N GLY A 31 0.65 5.35 -0.85
CA GLY A 31 1.54 6.31 -1.51
C GLY A 31 2.53 5.59 -2.44
N ALA A 32 3.05 6.31 -3.43
CA ALA A 32 4.15 5.84 -4.27
C ALA A 32 5.55 6.22 -3.72
N ASN A 33 5.63 6.80 -2.52
CA ASN A 33 6.85 7.42 -2.01
C ASN A 33 7.77 6.38 -1.34
N GLY A 34 8.89 6.07 -1.99
CA GLY A 34 10.06 5.43 -1.38
C GLY A 34 11.21 6.43 -1.27
N LYS A 35 12.04 6.32 -0.23
CA LYS A 35 13.27 7.15 -0.07
C LYS A 35 14.34 6.86 -1.14
N THR A 36 14.16 5.83 -1.96
CA THR A 36 15.05 5.46 -3.05
C THR A 36 14.65 6.23 -4.30
N TYR A 37 15.32 7.37 -4.52
CA TYR A 37 15.18 8.32 -5.64
C TYR A 37 15.60 7.75 -7.01
N MET A 38 15.26 6.49 -7.33
CA MET A 38 15.57 5.88 -8.61
C MET A 38 14.41 6.12 -9.59
N GLN A 39 14.43 7.32 -10.18
CA GLN A 39 13.98 7.65 -11.54
C GLN A 39 12.57 7.17 -11.94
N GLY A 40 11.58 8.04 -11.75
CA GLY A 40 10.51 8.37 -12.72
C GLY A 40 9.46 7.33 -13.12
N LEU A 41 9.69 6.02 -12.92
CA LEU A 41 8.82 4.96 -13.46
C LEU A 41 8.54 3.80 -12.49
N ILE A 42 9.30 3.69 -11.40
CA ILE A 42 9.24 2.52 -10.51
C ILE A 42 8.27 2.80 -9.35
N LEU A 43 7.24 1.95 -9.22
CA LEU A 43 6.37 1.92 -8.04
C LEU A 43 7.20 1.49 -6.81
N GLY A 44 6.95 2.09 -5.64
CA GLY A 44 7.60 1.65 -4.40
C GLY A 44 7.39 0.15 -4.14
N SER A 45 8.36 -0.52 -3.52
CA SER A 45 8.36 -1.99 -3.35
C SER A 45 7.10 -2.52 -2.69
N VAL A 46 6.62 -1.85 -1.64
CA VAL A 46 5.38 -2.19 -0.92
C VAL A 46 4.15 -2.01 -1.82
N SER A 47 4.04 -0.85 -2.48
CA SER A 47 2.91 -0.56 -3.36
C SER A 47 2.85 -1.52 -4.56
N ASN A 48 4.00 -1.88 -5.12
CA ASN A 48 4.10 -2.88 -6.17
C ASN A 48 3.69 -4.28 -5.67
N TYR A 49 4.16 -4.68 -4.48
CA TYR A 49 3.76 -5.95 -3.88
C TYR A 49 2.25 -6.03 -3.67
N CYS A 50 1.64 -5.00 -3.09
CA CYS A 50 0.20 -4.97 -2.84
C CYS A 50 -0.61 -5.00 -4.14
N LEU A 51 -0.18 -4.28 -5.18
CA LEU A 51 -0.84 -4.35 -6.50
C LEU A 51 -0.86 -5.77 -7.09
N SER A 52 0.16 -6.58 -6.82
CA SER A 52 0.26 -7.95 -7.34
C SER A 52 -0.44 -9.00 -6.49
N HIS A 53 -0.61 -8.77 -5.17
CA HIS A 53 -1.03 -9.82 -4.23
C HIS A 53 -2.28 -9.49 -3.40
N CYS A 54 -2.77 -8.25 -3.42
CA CYS A 54 -3.94 -7.87 -2.64
C CYS A 54 -5.22 -8.30 -3.35
N ASN A 55 -6.18 -8.86 -2.60
CA ASN A 55 -7.46 -9.29 -3.18
C ASN A 55 -8.53 -8.18 -3.18
N VAL A 56 -8.21 -7.00 -2.64
CA VAL A 56 -9.08 -5.82 -2.69
C VAL A 56 -8.55 -4.82 -3.72
N PRO A 57 -9.40 -3.93 -4.27
CA PRO A 57 -8.94 -2.83 -5.12
C PRO A 57 -7.81 -2.03 -4.46
N VAL A 58 -6.73 -1.76 -5.22
CA VAL A 58 -5.57 -0.99 -4.73
C VAL A 58 -5.43 0.28 -5.55
N ILE A 59 -5.37 1.44 -4.88
CA ILE A 59 -5.01 2.72 -5.48
C ILE A 59 -3.62 3.13 -5.00
N VAL A 60 -2.76 3.47 -5.96
CA VAL A 60 -1.46 4.06 -5.67
C VAL A 60 -1.47 5.54 -6.09
N ILE A 61 -1.32 6.42 -5.11
CA ILE A 61 -1.27 7.86 -5.32
C ILE A 61 0.20 8.28 -5.52
N ARG A 62 0.47 8.92 -6.67
CA ARG A 62 1.76 9.56 -6.96
C ARG A 62 1.66 11.05 -6.65
N GLN A 63 2.69 11.61 -6.03
CA GLN A 63 2.79 13.06 -5.92
C GLN A 63 3.13 13.64 -7.30
N PRO A 64 2.49 14.74 -7.73
CA PRO A 64 2.93 15.48 -8.88
C PRO A 64 4.37 15.96 -8.65
N GLN A 65 5.22 15.83 -9.69
CA GLN A 65 6.58 16.36 -9.68
C GLN A 65 6.58 17.89 -9.79
#